data_AF-A0A3D1B742-F1
#
_entry.id   AF-A0A3D1B742-F1
#
_cell.length_a   1.000
_cell.length_b   1.000
_cell.length_c   1.000
_cell.angle_alpha   90.00
_cell.angle_beta   90.00
_cell.angle_gamma   90.00
#
_symmetry.space_group_name_H-M   'P 1'
#
loop_
_entity.id
_entity.type
_entity.pdbx_description
1 polymer ?
#
loop_
_entity_poly.entity_id
_entity_poly.type
_entity_poly.pdbx_seq_one_letter_code
_entity_poly.pdbx_strand_id
1 'polypeptide(L)'
;MQIQVYIDLRFEAVRDAFSELFVRTQQRGAAVCVKVGGETVVDLWAGVADNAGEQAWQSDTLVNLFSCTKTFTAVAALQLVAEGKLQL
;
A
#
# COMPACT_ATOMS: atom_id res chain seq x y z
N MET A 1 -6.09 -18.71 0.86
CA MET A 1 -5.79 -17.29 0.60
C MET A 1 -4.58 -17.26 -0.33
N GLN A 2 -4.75 -16.91 -1.61
CA GLN A 2 -3.61 -16.71 -2.51
C GLN A 2 -3.03 -15.34 -2.21
N ILE A 3 -1.87 -15.31 -1.54
CA ILE A 3 -1.01 -14.13 -1.52
C ILE A 3 -0.16 -14.27 -2.78
N GLN A 4 -0.28 -13.36 -3.74
CA GLN A 4 0.68 -13.25 -4.85
C GLN A 4 1.71 -12.20 -4.48
N VAL A 5 2.99 -12.56 -4.62
CA VAL A 5 4.05 -12.00 -3.78
C VAL A 5 5.35 -11.82 -4.54
N TYR A 6 5.91 -10.62 -4.45
CA TYR A 6 7.35 -10.49 -4.37
C TYR A 6 7.76 -10.24 -2.91
N ILE A 7 8.64 -11.08 -2.38
CA ILE A 7 9.26 -10.85 -1.08
C ILE A 7 10.72 -11.27 -1.11
N ASP A 8 11.59 -10.37 -0.69
CA ASP A 8 12.97 -10.71 -0.37
C ASP A 8 12.98 -11.45 0.98
N LEU A 9 13.66 -12.60 1.03
CA LEU A 9 13.71 -13.49 2.20
C LEU A 9 14.13 -12.79 3.49
N ARG A 10 14.91 -11.70 3.39
CA ARG A 10 15.31 -10.89 4.55
C ARG A 10 14.14 -10.23 5.27
N PHE A 11 12.98 -10.11 4.62
CA PHE A 11 11.78 -9.43 5.11
C PHE A 11 10.60 -10.38 5.36
N GLU A 12 10.82 -11.71 5.45
CA GLU A 12 9.75 -12.70 5.66
C GLU A 12 8.83 -12.40 6.85
N ALA A 13 9.36 -11.81 7.92
CA ALA A 13 8.56 -11.40 9.09
C ALA A 13 7.40 -10.45 8.72
N VAL A 14 7.53 -9.67 7.64
CA VAL A 14 6.46 -8.80 7.12
C VAL A 14 5.33 -9.63 6.51
N ARG A 15 5.63 -10.70 5.76
CA ARG A 15 4.60 -11.61 5.22
C ARG A 15 3.82 -12.28 6.34
N ASP A 16 4.52 -12.72 7.37
CA ASP A 16 3.89 -13.41 8.50
C ASP A 16 2.96 -12.45 9.26
N ALA A 17 3.44 -11.25 9.58
CA ALA A 17 2.61 -10.19 10.19
C ALA A 17 1.41 -9.79 9.31
N PHE A 18 1.62 -9.65 8.00
CA PHE A 18 0.55 -9.34 7.04
C PHE A 18 -0.51 -10.45 7.01
N SER A 19 -0.08 -11.71 7.06
CA SER A 19 -0.99 -12.87 7.12
C SER A 19 -1.80 -12.88 8.42
N GLU A 20 -1.19 -12.51 9.54
CA GLU A 20 -1.88 -12.42 10.84
C GLU A 20 -3.01 -11.38 10.87
N LEU A 21 -2.95 -10.32 10.05
CA LEU A 21 -4.02 -9.32 9.96
C LEU A 21 -5.37 -9.96 9.60
N PHE A 22 -5.35 -10.91 8.66
CA PHE A 22 -6.56 -11.60 8.19
C PHE A 22 -7.09 -12.61 9.21
N VAL A 23 -6.20 -13.22 10.00
CA VAL A 23 -6.58 -14.20 11.03
C VAL A 23 -7.14 -13.50 12.28
N ARG A 24 -6.47 -12.45 12.76
CA ARG A 24 -6.77 -11.84 14.07
C ARG A 24 -7.76 -10.68 14.00
N THR A 25 -7.77 -9.92 12.90
CA THR A 25 -8.48 -8.63 12.85
C THR A 25 -9.62 -8.59 11.83
N GLN A 26 -9.95 -9.73 11.20
CA GLN A 26 -11.00 -9.85 10.17
C GLN A 26 -10.86 -8.80 9.04
N GLN A 27 -9.62 -8.49 8.63
CA GLN A 27 -9.43 -7.63 7.46
C GLN A 27 -10.06 -8.28 6.23
N ARG A 28 -10.80 -7.48 5.45
CA ARG A 28 -11.41 -7.95 4.20
C ARG A 28 -10.38 -8.00 3.08
N GLY A 29 -9.59 -6.96 2.95
CA GLY A 29 -8.56 -6.84 1.93
C GLY A 29 -7.50 -5.81 2.34
N ALA A 30 -6.26 -6.06 1.95
CA ALA A 30 -5.15 -5.17 2.22
C ALA A 30 -4.02 -5.38 1.20
N ALA A 31 -3.13 -4.40 1.12
CA ALA A 31 -1.87 -4.48 0.39
C ALA A 31 -0.75 -3.78 1.16
N VAL A 32 0.49 -4.21 0.97
CA VAL A 32 1.68 -3.58 1.51
C VAL A 32 2.82 -3.66 0.50
N CYS A 33 3.46 -2.51 0.23
CA CYS A 33 4.65 -2.40 -0.58
C CYS A 33 5.74 -1.68 0.21
N VAL A 34 6.96 -2.23 0.21
CA VAL A 34 8.13 -1.65 0.89
C VAL A 34 9.27 -1.54 -0.10
N LYS A 35 9.88 -0.35 -0.14
CA LYS A 35 11.07 -0.08 -0.95
C LYS A 35 12.25 0.33 -0.08
N VAL A 36 13.44 -0.24 -0.34
CA VAL A 36 14.69 0.09 0.34
C VAL A 36 15.73 0.47 -0.71
N GLY A 37 16.27 1.69 -0.65
CA GLY A 37 17.25 2.16 -1.63
C GLY A 37 16.70 2.24 -3.07
N GLY A 38 15.38 2.41 -3.24
CA GLY A 38 14.71 2.45 -4.55
C GLY A 38 14.22 1.09 -5.06
N GLU A 39 14.71 -0.01 -4.49
CA GLU A 39 14.32 -1.37 -4.85
C GLU A 39 13.11 -1.83 -4.04
N THR A 40 12.14 -2.46 -4.70
CA THR A 40 11.01 -3.11 -4.01
C THR A 40 11.53 -4.37 -3.33
N VAL A 41 11.31 -4.49 -2.01
CA VAL A 41 11.73 -5.66 -1.21
C VAL A 41 10.54 -6.47 -0.68
N VAL A 42 9.36 -5.85 -0.62
CA VAL A 42 8.08 -6.46 -0.27
C VAL A 42 7.02 -5.89 -1.18
N ASP A 43 6.20 -6.73 -1.79
CA ASP A 43 4.98 -6.36 -2.51
C ASP A 43 3.95 -7.48 -2.34
N LEU A 44 2.96 -7.24 -1.47
CA LEU A 44 1.97 -8.21 -1.05
C LEU A 44 0.57 -7.60 -1.15
N TRP A 45 -0.39 -8.41 -1.56
CA TRP A 45 -1.82 -8.11 -1.41
C TRP A 45 -2.61 -9.39 -1.15
N ALA A 46 -3.76 -9.24 -0.49
CA ALA A 46 -4.65 -10.36 -0.21
C ALA A 46 -6.07 -9.87 0.12
N GLY A 47 -7.03 -10.78 0.02
CA GLY A 47 -8.42 -10.57 0.41
C GLY A 47 -9.31 -10.13 -0.74
N VAL A 48 -10.33 -9.35 -0.43
CA VAL A 48 -11.37 -8.87 -1.35
C VAL A 48 -11.43 -7.34 -1.40
N ALA A 49 -11.78 -6.81 -2.56
CA ALA A 49 -11.83 -5.37 -2.83
C ALA A 49 -13.21 -4.75 -2.53
N ASP A 50 -14.25 -5.57 -2.39
CA ASP A 50 -15.63 -5.13 -2.25
C ASP A 50 -16.25 -5.55 -0.90
N ASN A 51 -17.43 -4.98 -0.61
CA ASN A 51 -18.14 -5.25 0.63
C ASN A 51 -18.87 -6.59 0.64
N ALA A 52 -19.25 -7.12 -0.54
CA ALA A 52 -19.94 -8.40 -0.65
C ALA A 52 -18.96 -9.59 -0.63
N GLY A 53 -17.66 -9.32 -0.86
CA GLY A 53 -16.61 -10.34 -0.90
C GLY A 53 -16.60 -11.12 -2.21
N GLU A 54 -17.16 -10.55 -3.26
CA GLU A 54 -17.28 -11.17 -4.58
C GLU A 54 -16.09 -10.86 -5.49
N GLN A 55 -15.35 -9.78 -5.19
CA GLN A 55 -14.24 -9.30 -6.01
C GLN A 55 -12.93 -9.50 -5.26
N ALA A 56 -12.09 -10.42 -5.76
CA ALA A 56 -10.76 -10.62 -5.22
C ALA A 56 -9.90 -9.37 -5.40
N TRP A 57 -9.10 -9.04 -4.38
CA TRP A 57 -8.09 -7.99 -4.46
C TRP A 57 -7.03 -8.32 -5.51
N GLN A 58 -6.74 -7.36 -6.38
CA GLN A 58 -5.73 -7.43 -7.44
C GLN A 58 -4.56 -6.49 -7.15
N SER A 59 -3.43 -6.69 -7.82
CA SER A 59 -2.23 -5.85 -7.66
C SER A 59 -2.48 -4.35 -7.91
N ASP A 60 -3.48 -4.01 -8.71
CA ASP A 60 -3.86 -2.65 -9.11
C ASP A 60 -5.17 -2.17 -8.46
N THR A 61 -5.66 -2.88 -7.43
CA THR A 61 -6.85 -2.45 -6.69
C THR A 61 -6.64 -1.07 -6.07
N LEU A 62 -7.46 -0.11 -6.47
CA LEU A 62 -7.42 1.25 -5.95
C LEU A 62 -8.26 1.36 -4.68
N VAL A 63 -7.72 2.06 -3.68
CA VAL A 63 -8.43 2.38 -2.43
C VAL A 63 -8.45 3.88 -2.19
N ASN A 64 -9.47 4.35 -1.47
CA ASN A 64 -9.52 5.72 -1.03
C ASN A 64 -8.43 5.97 0.04
N LEU A 65 -7.51 6.89 -0.25
CA LEU A 65 -6.36 7.21 0.61
C LEU A 65 -6.69 8.14 1.80
N PHE A 66 -7.91 8.67 1.86
CA PHE A 66 -8.34 9.63 2.88
C PHE A 66 -7.31 10.74 3.10
N SER A 67 -6.86 10.96 4.34
CA SER A 67 -5.93 12.03 4.69
C SER A 67 -4.53 11.84 4.11
N CYS A 68 -4.16 10.65 3.64
CA CYS A 68 -2.86 10.44 3.02
C CYS A 68 -2.71 11.27 1.73
N THR A 69 -3.81 11.63 1.06
CA THR A 69 -3.82 12.53 -0.12
C THR A 69 -3.16 13.88 0.16
N LYS A 70 -3.20 14.37 1.42
CA LYS A 70 -2.57 15.65 1.80
C LYS A 70 -1.08 15.69 1.53
N THR A 71 -0.39 14.54 1.63
CA THR A 71 1.04 14.46 1.34
C THR A 71 1.34 14.75 -0.13
N PHE A 72 0.52 14.24 -1.07
CA PHE A 72 0.63 14.53 -2.49
C PHE A 72 0.35 16.02 -2.78
N THR A 73 -0.69 16.59 -2.16
CA THR A 73 -0.97 18.03 -2.28
C THR A 73 0.20 18.88 -1.78
N ALA A 74 0.79 18.51 -0.64
CA ALA A 74 1.94 19.21 -0.09
C ALA A 74 3.16 19.13 -1.03
N VAL A 75 3.46 17.96 -1.60
CA VAL A 75 4.54 17.80 -2.59
C VAL A 75 4.31 18.68 -3.81
N ALA A 76 3.10 18.70 -4.37
CA ALA A 76 2.77 19.55 -5.52
C ALA A 76 2.94 21.04 -5.20
N ALA A 77 2.47 21.48 -4.02
CA ALA A 77 2.67 22.86 -3.57
C ALA A 77 4.16 23.21 -3.41
N LEU A 78 4.95 22.33 -2.79
CA LEU A 78 6.39 22.55 -2.58
C LEU A 78 7.19 22.52 -3.90
N GLN A 79 6.74 21.77 -4.91
CA GLN A 79 7.31 21.85 -6.26
C GLN A 79 7.10 23.25 -6.87
N LEU A 80 5.91 23.82 -6.75
CA LEU A 80 5.64 25.20 -7.22
C LEU A 80 6.46 26.24 -6.46
N VAL A 81 6.71 26.02 -5.17
CA VAL A 81 7.60 26.87 -4.36
C VAL A 81 9.04 26.78 -4.87
N ALA A 82 9.54 25.57 -5.13
CA ALA A 82 10.88 25.38 -5.69
C ALA A 82 11.03 26.02 -7.08
N GLU A 83 9.95 26.07 -7.86
CA GLU A 83 9.90 26.75 -9.16
C GLU A 83 9.72 28.28 -9.05
N GLY A 84 9.57 28.83 -7.84
CA GLY A 84 9.31 30.26 -7.61
C GLY A 84 7.91 30.73 -8.02
N LYS A 85 6.97 29.80 -8.25
CA LYS A 85 5.58 30.06 -8.66
C LYS A 85 4.61 30.22 -7.50
N LEU A 86 5.03 29.84 -6.29
CA LEU A 86 4.25 29.95 -5.06
C LEU A 86 5.17 30.41 -3.92
N GLN A 87 4.67 31.27 -3.04
CA GLN A 87 5.36 31.66 -1.80
C GLN A 87 4.73 30.92 -0.62
N LEU A 88 5.57 30.39 0.29
CA LEU A 88 5.14 29.72 1.53
C LEU A 88 4.79 30.73 2.62
#